data_AF-A0A0R3WNP1-F1
#
_entry.id   AF-A0A0R3WNP1-F1
#
_cell.length_a   1.000
_cell.length_b   1.000
_cell.length_c   1.000
_cell.angle_alpha   90.00
_cell.angle_beta   90.00
_cell.angle_gamma   90.00
#
_symmetry.space_group_name_H-M   'P 1'
#
loop_
_entity.id
_entity.type
_entity.pdbx_description
1 polymer ?
#
loop_
_entity_poly.entity_id
_entity_poly.type
_entity_poly.pdbx_seq_one_letter_code
_entity_poly.pdbx_strand_id
1 'polypeptide(L)'
;MELRVKWPNDVYVVDKTSNTCTKISGVLASATCTDPGEVRCLVGIGVNVANSKPTTCLHDIIRAGAGDANVALPSVAAVVGRTLHHLEILINRFESGGSKQIEEMYTSAWIHKDQRLDVPDGDHKIKCTVVGVDEFGYLRVLSEKGEEIVLHPNGNSIDMVAGSVISRRIP
;
A
#
# COMPACT_ATOMS: atom_id res chain seq x y z
N MET A 1 0.90 -3.28 17.81
CA MET A 1 0.74 -2.41 16.63
C MET A 1 1.73 -2.85 15.57
N GLU A 2 1.30 -3.02 14.33
CA GLU A 2 2.15 -3.43 13.22
C GLU A 2 2.01 -2.43 12.06
N LEU A 3 3.13 -2.07 11.43
CA LEU A 3 3.09 -1.33 10.17
C LEU A 3 2.84 -2.29 9.03
N ARG A 4 1.86 -1.95 8.20
CA ARG A 4 1.45 -2.78 7.07
C ARG A 4 1.12 -1.91 5.86
N VAL A 5 1.31 -2.49 4.67
CA VAL A 5 0.97 -1.83 3.42
C VAL A 5 -0.49 -2.10 3.06
N LYS A 6 -1.20 -1.06 2.61
CA LYS A 6 -2.49 -1.19 1.95
C LYS A 6 -2.28 -0.86 0.47
N TRP A 7 -2.59 -1.83 -0.39
CA TRP A 7 -2.56 -1.64 -1.82
C TRP A 7 -3.53 -0.51 -2.23
N PRO A 8 -3.16 0.35 -3.20
CA PRO A 8 -1.89 0.29 -3.94
C PRO A 8 -0.72 1.03 -3.27
N ASN A 9 -0.98 1.99 -2.38
CA ASN A 9 -0.02 3.06 -2.14
C ASN A 9 0.02 3.61 -0.70
N ASP A 10 -0.67 2.99 0.24
CA ASP A 10 -0.80 3.51 1.59
C ASP A 10 -0.09 2.64 2.63
N VAL A 11 0.32 3.25 3.74
CA VAL A 11 0.84 2.54 4.91
C VAL A 11 -0.06 2.79 6.10
N TYR A 12 -0.45 1.71 6.76
CA TYR A 12 -1.33 1.69 7.90
C TYR A 12 -0.62 1.14 9.13
N VAL A 13 -1.06 1.62 10.28
CA VAL A 13 -0.86 0.92 11.56
C VAL A 13 -2.06 0.04 11.79
N VAL A 14 -1.79 -1.24 12.02
CA VAL A 14 -2.80 -2.21 12.43
C VAL A 14 -2.61 -2.49 13.91
N ASP A 15 -3.63 -2.18 14.70
CA ASP A 15 -3.73 -2.64 16.08
C ASP A 15 -4.73 -3.79 16.17
N LYS A 16 -4.19 -5.00 16.31
CA LYS A 16 -4.97 -6.23 16.41
C LYS A 16 -5.78 -6.31 17.71
N THR A 17 -5.36 -5.63 18.77
CA THR A 17 -6.05 -5.65 20.07
C THR A 17 -7.33 -4.84 20.02
N SER A 18 -7.27 -3.63 19.45
CA SER A 18 -8.43 -2.74 19.27
C SER A 18 -9.18 -2.96 17.96
N ASN A 19 -8.67 -3.85 17.09
CA ASN A 19 -9.13 -4.08 15.72
C ASN A 19 -9.23 -2.77 14.91
N THR A 20 -8.24 -1.89 15.05
CA THR A 20 -8.18 -0.61 14.34
C THR A 20 -7.09 -0.61 13.27
N CYS A 21 -7.37 0.11 12.18
CA CYS A 21 -6.46 0.28 11.05
C CYS A 21 -6.41 1.77 10.69
N THR A 22 -5.28 2.42 10.94
CA THR A 22 -5.14 3.88 10.77
C THR A 22 -4.04 4.20 9.77
N LYS A 23 -4.38 4.99 8.76
CA LYS A 23 -3.42 5.44 7.75
C LYS A 23 -2.41 6.40 8.37
N ILE A 24 -1.12 6.16 8.11
CA ILE A 24 -0.02 7.02 8.59
C ILE A 24 0.83 7.61 7.48
N SER A 25 0.79 7.00 6.29
CA SER A 25 1.55 7.45 5.13
C SER A 25 0.82 7.07 3.85
N GLY A 26 1.10 7.82 2.79
CA GLY A 26 0.63 7.55 1.44
C GLY A 26 1.66 7.99 0.42
N VAL A 27 1.69 7.28 -0.69
CA VAL A 27 2.53 7.57 -1.84
C VAL A 27 1.66 7.95 -3.03
N LEU A 28 2.03 9.00 -3.75
CA LEU A 28 1.43 9.37 -5.01
C LEU A 28 2.52 9.35 -6.08
N ALA A 29 2.35 8.55 -7.12
CA ALA A 29 3.27 8.49 -8.23
C ALA A 29 2.55 8.81 -9.53
N SER A 30 3.18 9.62 -10.38
CA SER A 30 2.74 9.89 -11.75
C SER A 30 3.93 9.77 -12.68
N ALA A 31 3.75 9.10 -13.81
CA ALA A 31 4.80 8.95 -14.82
C ALA A 31 4.39 9.65 -16.12
N THR A 32 5.35 10.28 -16.79
CA THR A 32 5.18 10.81 -18.15
C THR A 32 6.23 10.20 -19.08
N CYS A 33 5.80 9.79 -20.27
CA CYS A 33 6.64 9.24 -21.32
C CYS A 33 6.58 10.20 -22.51
N THR A 34 7.34 11.29 -22.45
CA THR A 34 7.36 12.31 -23.52
C THR A 34 8.35 11.98 -24.62
N ASP A 35 9.46 11.34 -24.26
CA ASP A 35 10.58 11.06 -25.17
C ASP A 35 10.76 9.54 -25.32
N PRO A 36 11.02 9.02 -26.52
CA PRO A 36 11.26 7.59 -26.71
C PRO A 36 12.42 7.10 -25.84
N GLY A 37 12.15 6.13 -24.96
CA GLY A 37 13.15 5.55 -24.07
C GLY A 37 13.37 6.30 -22.75
N GLU A 38 12.65 7.40 -22.48
CA GLU A 38 12.70 8.09 -21.19
C GLU A 38 11.32 8.09 -20.51
N VAL A 39 11.30 7.67 -19.25
CA VAL A 39 10.12 7.74 -18.39
C VAL A 39 10.45 8.63 -17.20
N ARG A 40 9.70 9.72 -17.03
CA ARG A 40 9.86 10.64 -15.90
C ARG A 40 8.81 10.33 -14.84
N CYS A 41 9.27 9.90 -13.67
CA CYS A 41 8.40 9.58 -12.54
C CYS A 41 8.48 10.70 -11.50
N LEU A 42 7.33 11.32 -11.20
CA LEU A 42 7.16 12.21 -10.05
C LEU A 42 6.54 11.40 -8.90
N VAL A 43 7.26 11.29 -7.79
CA VAL A 43 6.83 10.54 -6.61
C VAL A 43 6.73 11.47 -5.40
N GLY A 44 5.52 11.63 -4.88
CA GLY A 44 5.24 12.29 -3.61
C GLY A 44 5.06 11.27 -2.50
N ILE A 45 5.76 11.42 -1.38
CA ILE A 45 5.65 10.56 -0.19
C ILE A 45 5.25 11.43 1.00
N GLY A 46 4.07 11.18 1.55
CA GLY A 46 3.61 11.81 2.78
C GLY A 46 3.72 10.86 3.96
N VAL A 47 4.26 11.31 5.09
CA VAL A 47 4.34 10.55 6.34
C VAL A 47 3.91 11.43 7.51
N ASN A 48 2.96 10.97 8.32
CA ASN A 48 2.62 11.60 9.60
C ASN A 48 3.72 11.27 10.61
N VAL A 49 4.61 12.21 10.92
CA VAL A 49 5.78 11.96 11.79
C VAL A 49 5.55 12.39 13.23
N ALA A 50 5.27 13.68 13.43
CA ALA A 50 5.25 14.34 14.74
C ALA A 50 3.96 15.16 14.96
N ASN A 51 2.86 14.72 14.35
CA ASN A 51 1.57 15.38 14.37
C ASN A 51 0.50 14.46 14.99
N SER A 52 0.47 14.37 16.32
CA SER A 52 -0.47 13.50 17.06
C SER A 52 -1.96 13.87 16.91
N LYS A 53 -2.27 14.93 16.18
CA LYS A 53 -3.63 15.34 15.80
C LYS A 53 -3.65 15.76 14.32
N PRO A 54 -4.76 15.56 13.59
CA PRO A 54 -6.01 14.91 14.02
C PRO A 54 -5.96 13.37 13.99
N THR A 55 -4.83 12.77 13.60
CA THR A 55 -4.67 11.32 13.43
C THR A 55 -3.36 10.81 14.04
N THR A 56 -3.13 9.50 14.00
CA THR A 56 -1.91 8.84 14.48
C THR A 56 -0.68 9.23 13.64
N CYS A 57 0.44 9.46 14.33
CA CYS A 57 1.74 9.71 13.70
C CYS A 57 2.83 8.73 14.18
N LEU A 58 3.99 8.73 13.51
CA LEU A 58 5.13 7.85 13.80
C LEU A 58 5.56 7.93 15.26
N HIS A 59 5.63 9.13 15.83
CA HIS A 59 6.03 9.33 17.21
C HIS A 59 5.08 8.66 18.21
N ASP A 60 3.78 8.69 17.96
CA ASP A 60 2.80 8.04 18.84
C ASP A 60 2.95 6.52 18.82
N ILE A 61 3.23 5.95 17.64
CA ILE A 61 3.46 4.50 17.47
C ILE A 61 4.72 4.07 18.22
N ILE A 62 5.81 4.84 18.12
CA ILE A 62 7.07 4.53 18.81
C ILE A 62 6.85 4.57 20.33
N ARG A 63 6.20 5.62 20.86
CA ARG A 63 5.88 5.71 22.29
C ARG A 63 5.00 4.56 22.76
N ALA A 64 3.94 4.24 22.03
CA ALA A 64 3.03 3.14 22.36
C ALA A 64 3.74 1.78 22.36
N GLY A 65 4.61 1.53 21.38
CA GLY A 65 5.39 0.29 21.29
C GLY A 65 6.49 0.17 22.35
N ALA A 66 7.13 1.28 22.72
CA ALA A 66 8.16 1.31 23.76
C ALA A 66 7.57 1.23 25.18
N GLY A 67 6.31 1.65 25.37
CA GLY A 67 5.71 1.80 26.69
C GLY A 67 6.31 2.95 27.51
N ASP A 68 7.05 3.86 26.87
CA ASP A 68 7.73 5.00 27.48
C ASP A 68 7.46 6.29 26.70
N ALA A 69 6.95 7.31 27.41
CA ALA A 69 6.68 8.62 26.83
C ALA A 69 7.97 9.41 26.50
N ASN A 70 9.08 9.07 27.14
CA ASN A 70 10.39 9.73 27.00
C ASN A 70 11.33 9.00 26.03
N VAL A 71 10.86 7.96 25.35
CA VAL A 71 11.64 7.24 24.33
C VAL A 71 12.22 8.23 23.31
N ALA A 72 13.46 8.01 22.90
CA ALA A 72 14.09 8.84 21.87
C ALA A 72 13.31 8.72 20.55
N LEU A 73 12.94 9.87 19.99
CA LEU A 73 12.16 9.94 18.75
C LEU A 73 13.01 10.44 17.60
N PRO A 74 12.84 9.90 16.38
CA PRO A 74 13.55 10.39 15.22
C PRO A 74 13.06 11.81 14.87
N SER A 75 13.99 12.69 14.49
CA SER A 75 13.63 13.97 13.92
C SER A 75 12.92 13.77 12.57
N VAL A 76 12.11 14.75 12.15
CA VAL A 76 11.46 14.72 10.83
C VAL A 76 12.52 14.57 9.71
N ALA A 77 13.64 15.28 9.82
CA ALA A 77 14.75 15.18 8.86
C ALA A 77 15.35 13.77 8.81
N ALA A 78 15.49 13.09 9.96
CA ALA A 78 15.98 11.71 9.99
C ALA A 78 15.00 10.75 9.32
N VAL A 79 13.69 10.94 9.49
CA VAL A 79 12.66 10.14 8.79
C VAL A 79 12.76 10.37 7.28
N VAL A 80 12.83 11.62 6.82
CA VAL A 80 13.00 11.93 5.40
C VAL A 80 14.27 11.30 4.83
N GLY A 81 15.42 11.47 5.49
CA GLY A 81 16.69 10.90 5.04
C GLY A 81 16.66 9.37 4.96
N ARG A 82 16.06 8.71 5.95
CA ARG A 82 15.86 7.25 5.93
C ARG A 82 14.93 6.80 4.82
N THR A 83 13.83 7.50 4.59
CA THR A 83 12.89 7.21 3.51
C THR A 83 13.57 7.30 2.14
N LEU A 84 14.32 8.37 1.88
CA LEU A 84 15.06 8.54 0.63
C LEU A 84 16.13 7.47 0.44
N HIS A 85 16.89 7.15 1.49
CA HIS A 85 17.89 6.09 1.45
C HIS A 85 17.29 4.73 1.09
N HIS A 86 16.16 4.35 1.70
CA HIS A 86 15.49 3.09 1.38
C HIS A 86 14.83 3.12 0.00
N LEU A 87 14.29 4.27 -0.43
CA LEU A 87 13.74 4.44 -1.77
C LEU A 87 14.82 4.21 -2.84
N GLU A 88 16.00 4.80 -2.67
CA GLU A 88 17.14 4.61 -3.59
C GLU A 88 17.57 3.14 -3.68
N ILE A 89 17.63 2.44 -2.54
CA ILE A 89 17.92 0.99 -2.52
C ILE A 89 16.86 0.20 -3.32
N LEU A 90 15.57 0.55 -3.16
CA LEU A 90 14.49 -0.14 -3.87
C LEU A 90 14.52 0.15 -5.37
N ILE A 91 14.77 1.41 -5.78
CA ILE A 91 14.92 1.79 -7.18
C ILE A 91 16.09 1.02 -7.82
N ASN A 92 17.28 1.07 -7.20
CA ASN A 92 18.46 0.36 -7.70
C ASN A 92 18.20 -1.15 -7.83
N ARG A 93 17.50 -1.75 -6.86
CA ARG A 93 17.12 -3.16 -6.92
C ARG A 93 16.17 -3.43 -8.09
N PHE A 94 15.15 -2.59 -8.28
CA PHE A 94 14.20 -2.72 -9.38
C PHE A 94 14.91 -2.66 -10.74
N GLU A 95 15.77 -1.65 -10.94
CA GLU A 95 16.53 -1.43 -12.18
C GLU A 95 17.52 -2.56 -12.47
N SER A 96 18.05 -3.21 -11.44
CA SER A 96 18.93 -4.39 -11.57
C SER A 96 18.19 -5.70 -11.91
N GLY A 97 16.89 -5.64 -12.25
CA GLY A 97 16.05 -6.80 -12.56
C GLY A 97 15.42 -7.45 -11.33
N GLY A 98 15.40 -6.76 -10.20
CA GLY A 98 14.92 -7.27 -8.92
C GLY A 98 13.42 -7.09 -8.65
N SER A 99 12.60 -7.00 -9.71
CA SER A 99 11.17 -6.69 -9.61
C SER A 99 10.41 -7.73 -8.77
N LYS A 100 10.68 -9.02 -8.98
CA LYS A 100 10.05 -10.11 -8.22
C LYS A 100 10.38 -10.06 -6.73
N GLN A 101 11.62 -9.75 -6.33
CA GLN A 101 11.94 -9.62 -4.91
C GLN A 101 11.26 -8.41 -4.27
N ILE A 102 11.03 -7.34 -5.04
CA ILE A 102 10.27 -6.17 -4.58
C ILE A 102 8.79 -6.53 -4.41
N GLU A 103 8.21 -7.27 -5.34
CA GLU A 103 6.85 -7.80 -5.25
C GLU A 103 6.66 -8.68 -4.00
N GLU A 104 7.58 -9.62 -3.77
CA GLU A 104 7.57 -10.50 -2.59
C GLU A 104 7.70 -9.69 -1.29
N MET A 105 8.59 -8.70 -1.25
CA MET A 105 8.73 -7.81 -0.10
C MET A 105 7.44 -7.01 0.15
N TYR A 106 6.86 -6.44 -0.91
CA TYR A 106 5.64 -5.64 -0.85
C TYR A 106 4.45 -6.47 -0.35
N THR A 107 4.21 -7.63 -0.94
CA THR A 107 3.08 -8.53 -0.58
C THR A 107 3.28 -9.20 0.77
N SER A 108 4.52 -9.45 1.23
CA SER A 108 4.76 -9.96 2.59
C SER A 108 4.37 -8.97 3.69
N ALA A 109 4.36 -7.66 3.37
CA ALA A 109 4.11 -6.59 4.31
C ALA A 109 2.66 -6.07 4.31
N TRP A 110 1.81 -6.51 3.38
CA TRP A 110 0.47 -5.94 3.23
C TRP A 110 -0.57 -6.45 4.25
N ILE A 111 -1.71 -5.77 4.34
CA ILE A 111 -2.87 -6.18 5.15
C ILE A 111 -3.84 -7.12 4.41
N HIS A 112 -3.57 -7.46 3.16
CA HIS A 112 -4.55 -8.08 2.25
C HIS A 112 -4.43 -9.60 2.12
N LYS A 113 -3.56 -10.23 2.91
CA LYS A 113 -3.37 -11.68 2.85
C LYS A 113 -4.68 -12.41 3.15
N ASP A 114 -5.09 -13.31 2.25
CA ASP A 114 -6.32 -14.10 2.31
C ASP A 114 -7.61 -13.27 2.39
N GLN A 115 -7.53 -11.98 2.05
CA GLN A 115 -8.67 -11.09 2.09
C GLN A 115 -9.70 -11.48 1.03
N ARG A 116 -10.96 -11.59 1.44
CA ARG A 116 -12.09 -11.78 0.52
C ARG A 116 -12.65 -10.46 0.04
N LEU A 117 -12.93 -10.37 -1.26
CA LEU A 117 -13.50 -9.23 -1.95
C LEU A 117 -14.75 -9.65 -2.71
N ASP A 118 -15.80 -8.83 -2.66
CA ASP A 118 -16.91 -8.94 -3.58
C ASP A 118 -16.61 -8.13 -4.85
N VAL A 119 -16.40 -8.83 -5.97
CA VAL A 119 -16.07 -8.25 -7.28
C VAL A 119 -17.33 -8.19 -8.16
N PRO A 120 -17.66 -7.06 -8.81
CA PRO A 120 -18.79 -6.96 -9.73
C PRO A 120 -18.62 -7.85 -10.96
N ASP A 121 -19.69 -8.55 -11.33
CA ASP A 121 -19.82 -9.35 -12.56
C ASP A 121 -21.22 -9.15 -13.15
N GLY A 122 -21.34 -8.21 -14.09
CA GLY A 122 -22.64 -7.76 -14.60
C GLY A 122 -23.52 -7.19 -13.47
N ASP A 123 -24.70 -7.79 -13.27
CA ASP A 123 -25.64 -7.45 -12.19
C ASP A 123 -25.39 -8.24 -10.90
N HIS A 124 -24.40 -9.13 -10.88
CA HIS A 124 -24.05 -9.99 -9.75
C HIS A 124 -22.72 -9.56 -9.12
N LYS A 125 -22.43 -10.16 -7.97
CA LYS A 125 -21.11 -10.10 -7.33
C LYS A 125 -20.56 -11.50 -7.17
N ILE A 126 -19.29 -11.66 -7.45
CA ILE A 126 -18.55 -12.89 -7.21
C ILE A 126 -17.59 -12.68 -6.05
N LYS A 127 -17.48 -13.70 -5.19
CA LYS A 127 -16.52 -13.71 -4.10
C LYS A 127 -15.16 -14.12 -4.64
N CYS A 128 -14.17 -13.30 -4.37
CA CYS A 128 -12.79 -13.55 -4.76
C CYS A 128 -11.86 -13.41 -3.55
N THR A 129 -10.73 -14.11 -3.57
CA THR A 129 -9.67 -13.99 -2.55
C THR A 129 -8.47 -13.29 -3.17
N VAL A 130 -7.89 -12.31 -2.47
CA VAL A 130 -6.65 -11.64 -2.92
C VAL A 130 -5.51 -12.65 -2.91
N VAL A 131 -4.81 -12.77 -4.05
CA VAL A 131 -3.70 -13.74 -4.22
C VAL A 131 -2.35 -13.10 -4.55
N GLY A 132 -2.32 -11.81 -4.91
CA GLY A 132 -1.06 -11.15 -5.24
C GLY A 132 -1.26 -9.86 -6.02
N VAL A 133 -0.19 -9.46 -6.70
CA VAL A 133 -0.24 -8.50 -7.80
C VAL A 133 0.31 -9.14 -9.07
N ASP A 134 -0.01 -8.60 -10.24
CA ASP A 134 0.58 -9.05 -11.51
C ASP A 134 1.93 -8.36 -11.77
N GLU A 135 2.55 -8.66 -12.92
CA GLU A 135 3.83 -8.07 -13.33
C GLU A 135 3.79 -6.53 -13.50
N PHE A 136 2.58 -5.95 -13.60
CA PHE A 136 2.34 -4.51 -13.69
C PHE A 136 1.94 -3.89 -12.35
N GLY A 137 1.83 -4.69 -11.28
CA GLY A 137 1.43 -4.24 -9.94
C GLY A 137 -0.08 -4.13 -9.72
N TYR A 138 -0.91 -4.64 -10.65
CA TYR A 138 -2.36 -4.67 -10.49
C TYR A 138 -2.79 -5.81 -9.57
N LEU A 139 -3.87 -5.59 -8.80
CA LEU A 139 -4.31 -6.53 -7.78
C LEU A 139 -4.88 -7.80 -8.43
N ARG A 140 -4.34 -8.96 -8.07
CA ARG A 140 -4.83 -10.28 -8.51
C ARG A 140 -5.73 -10.91 -7.47
N VAL A 141 -6.86 -11.42 -7.91
CA VAL A 141 -7.83 -12.13 -7.07
C VAL A 141 -8.26 -13.45 -7.72
N LEU A 142 -8.57 -14.46 -6.90
CA LEU A 142 -9.04 -15.77 -7.35
C LEU A 142 -10.50 -15.96 -6.95
N SER A 143 -11.38 -16.22 -7.91
CA SER A 143 -12.79 -16.51 -7.65
C SER A 143 -12.97 -17.85 -6.96
N GLU A 144 -14.13 -18.08 -6.33
CA GLU A 144 -14.50 -19.39 -5.77
C GLU A 144 -14.51 -20.52 -6.83
N LYS A 145 -14.56 -20.19 -8.13
CA LYS A 145 -14.48 -21.14 -9.25
C LYS A 145 -13.04 -21.41 -9.71
N GLY A 146 -12.04 -20.78 -9.11
CA GLY A 146 -10.64 -20.90 -9.49
C GLY A 146 -10.23 -20.03 -10.68
N GLU A 147 -11.05 -19.04 -11.05
CA GLU A 147 -10.72 -18.10 -12.13
C GLU A 147 -9.94 -16.91 -11.56
N GLU A 148 -8.81 -16.58 -12.18
CA GLU A 148 -8.00 -15.43 -11.79
C GLU A 148 -8.51 -14.15 -12.48
N ILE A 149 -8.65 -13.07 -11.71
CA ILE A 149 -9.14 -11.77 -12.16
C ILE A 149 -8.13 -10.71 -11.74
N VAL A 150 -7.79 -9.81 -12.67
CA VAL A 150 -6.91 -8.66 -12.43
C VAL A 150 -7.76 -7.41 -12.25
N LEU A 151 -7.59 -6.70 -11.13
CA LEU A 151 -8.32 -5.49 -10.78
C LEU A 151 -7.45 -4.25 -10.97
N HIS A 152 -7.85 -3.39 -11.91
CA HIS A 152 -7.17 -2.12 -12.17
C HIS A 152 -7.67 -0.99 -11.25
N PRO A 153 -6.78 -0.15 -10.68
CA PRO A 153 -7.15 0.98 -9.82
C PRO A 153 -7.87 2.11 -10.58
N ASN A 154 -7.61 2.26 -11.89
CA ASN A 154 -8.18 3.35 -12.68
C ASN A 154 -9.63 3.09 -13.10
N GLY A 155 -10.07 1.82 -13.08
CA GLY A 155 -11.45 1.41 -13.41
C GLY A 155 -12.28 0.97 -12.20
N ASN A 156 -11.67 0.81 -11.03
CA ASN A 156 -12.35 0.29 -9.84
C ASN A 156 -12.11 1.19 -8.62
N SER A 157 -13.17 1.53 -7.89
CA SER A 157 -13.06 1.97 -6.50
C SER A 157 -13.01 0.72 -5.62
N ILE A 158 -11.83 0.41 -5.12
CA ILE A 158 -11.62 -0.78 -4.28
C ILE A 158 -11.57 -0.34 -2.83
N ASP A 159 -12.63 -0.65 -2.08
CA ASP A 159 -12.63 -0.52 -0.63
C ASP A 159 -12.09 -1.81 -0.02
N MET A 160 -10.76 -1.84 0.13
CA MET A 160 -10.06 -2.94 0.80
C MET A 160 -10.36 -3.02 2.30
N VAL A 161 -11.04 -2.06 2.93
CA VAL A 161 -11.41 -2.18 4.35
C VAL A 161 -12.80 -2.80 4.46
N ALA A 162 -13.73 -2.38 3.61
CA ALA A 162 -15.06 -2.97 3.52
C ALA A 162 -15.10 -4.30 2.74
N GLY A 163 -14.02 -4.65 2.03
CA GLY A 163 -13.94 -5.85 1.20
C GLY A 163 -14.80 -5.77 -0.06
N SER A 164 -14.97 -4.58 -0.64
CA SER A 164 -15.85 -4.37 -1.79
C SER A 164 -15.14 -3.68 -2.94
N VAL A 165 -15.50 -4.09 -4.16
CA VAL A 165 -15.03 -3.47 -5.40
C VAL A 165 -16.24 -2.83 -6.09
N ILE A 166 -16.09 -1.57 -6.48
CA ILE A 166 -17.08 -0.86 -7.29
C ILE A 166 -16.42 -0.53 -8.63
N SER A 167 -16.89 -1.14 -9.71
CA SER A 167 -16.44 -0.78 -11.06
C SER A 167 -16.96 0.62 -11.37
N ARG A 168 -16.04 1.57 -11.58
CA ARG A 168 -16.39 2.85 -12.21
C ARG A 168 -16.50 2.56 -13.70
N ARG A 169 -17.72 2.31 -14.20
CA ARG A 169 -17.95 2.41 -15.65
C ARG A 169 -17.53 3.82 -16.05
N ILE A 170 -16.47 3.93 -16.84
CA ILE A 170 -16.20 5.17 -17.56
C ILE A 170 -17.38 5.31 -18.54
N PRO A 171 -18.12 6.44 -18.49
CA PRO A 171 -19.23 6.67 -19.43
C PRO A 171 -18.77 6.67 -20.89
#